data_AF-A0A1Y4DCE7-F1
#
_entry.id   AF-A0A1Y4DCE7-F1
#
_cell.length_a   1.000
_cell.length_b   1.000
_cell.length_c   1.000
_cell.angle_alpha   90.00
_cell.angle_beta   90.00
_cell.angle_gamma   90.00
#
_symmetry.space_group_name_H-M   'P 1'
#
loop_
_entity.id
_entity.type
_entity.pdbx_description
1 polymer ?
#
loop_
_entity_poly.entity_id
_entity_poly.type
_entity_poly.pdbx_seq_one_letter_code
_entity_poly.pdbx_strand_id
1 'polypeptide(L)'
;MFFRRTALTIAALFVSGGLCAFDVQYGSFFAVHDVSVEDGRPVLPLARGKYANVRMLDEETFFFVKNCSGNCRQPAVSADARIVEMRAAQTRADMWIADVSFGGQWLITFLIFKNPTGYRVIEPEHFSFLNDSLQQRVRQMLFARAAQEAAPKEQK
;
A
#
# COMPACT_ATOMS: atom_id res chain seq x y z
N MET A 1 -60.77 -9.39 24.81
CA MET A 1 -60.20 -8.77 23.60
C MET A 1 -58.71 -8.59 23.81
N PHE A 2 -57.91 -9.47 23.20
CA PHE A 2 -56.46 -9.53 23.37
C PHE A 2 -55.76 -8.56 22.41
N PHE A 3 -55.29 -7.44 22.94
CA PHE A 3 -54.31 -6.59 22.28
C PHE A 3 -52.93 -7.24 22.41
N ARG A 4 -52.37 -7.71 21.29
CA ARG A 4 -50.93 -7.75 20.98
C ARG A 4 -50.72 -8.64 19.77
N ARG A 5 -50.22 -8.04 18.69
CA ARG A 5 -49.23 -8.63 17.78
C ARG A 5 -48.83 -7.57 16.76
N THR A 6 -47.89 -6.74 17.20
CA THR A 6 -46.93 -6.05 16.36
C THR A 6 -46.24 -7.10 15.48
N ALA A 7 -46.64 -7.17 14.21
CA ALA A 7 -45.93 -7.90 13.17
C ALA A 7 -45.52 -6.88 12.09
N LEU A 8 -44.47 -6.12 12.40
CA LEU A 8 -43.86 -5.16 11.50
C LEU A 8 -42.40 -5.06 11.89
N THR A 9 -41.59 -6.01 11.43
CA THR A 9 -40.12 -5.91 11.24
C THR A 9 -39.53 -7.28 10.86
N ILE A 10 -39.78 -7.71 9.62
CA ILE A 10 -38.76 -8.45 8.85
C ILE A 10 -38.65 -7.73 7.51
N ALA A 11 -38.37 -6.42 7.60
CA ALA A 11 -37.86 -5.65 6.48
C ALA A 11 -36.34 -5.86 6.47
N ALA A 12 -35.84 -6.33 5.33
CA ALA A 12 -34.44 -6.19 4.93
C ALA A 12 -33.38 -6.81 5.87
N LEU A 13 -33.36 -8.14 5.96
CA LEU A 13 -32.08 -8.86 5.85
C LEU A 13 -31.76 -9.01 4.36
N PHE A 14 -31.75 -7.89 3.64
CA PHE A 14 -30.96 -7.84 2.42
C PHE A 14 -29.53 -7.97 2.91
N VAL A 15 -28.93 -9.09 2.49
CA VAL A 15 -27.51 -9.35 2.47
C VAL A 15 -26.85 -8.13 1.83
N SER A 16 -26.53 -7.13 2.63
CA SER A 16 -25.41 -6.24 2.35
C SER A 16 -24.19 -7.14 2.48
N GLY A 17 -23.89 -7.85 1.39
CA GLY A 17 -22.55 -8.34 1.09
C GLY A 17 -21.65 -7.12 0.94
N GLY A 18 -21.46 -6.39 2.03
CA GLY A 18 -20.39 -5.43 2.17
C GLY A 18 -19.14 -6.27 2.06
N LEU A 19 -18.47 -6.15 0.93
CA LEU A 19 -17.14 -6.65 0.69
C LEU A 19 -16.26 -6.08 1.80
N CYS A 20 -16.09 -6.85 2.88
CA CYS A 20 -15.26 -6.46 4.00
C CYS A 20 -13.86 -6.24 3.47
N ALA A 21 -13.33 -5.04 3.66
CA ALA A 21 -11.91 -4.78 3.42
C ALA A 21 -11.08 -5.71 4.32
N PHE A 22 -9.93 -6.15 3.82
CA PHE A 22 -9.05 -7.10 4.49
C PHE A 22 -7.59 -6.74 4.29
N ASP A 23 -6.75 -7.33 5.14
CA ASP A 23 -5.31 -7.15 5.08
C ASP A 23 -4.64 -8.26 4.29
N VAL A 24 -3.69 -7.89 3.43
CA VAL A 24 -2.82 -8.82 2.69
C VAL A 24 -1.40 -8.70 3.25
N GLN A 25 -0.88 -9.77 3.83
CA GLN A 25 0.52 -9.86 4.25
C GLN A 25 1.37 -10.49 3.17
N TYR A 26 2.51 -9.88 2.86
CA TYR A 26 3.54 -10.46 2.00
C TYR A 26 4.63 -11.12 2.86
N GLY A 27 4.55 -12.45 3.01
CA GLY A 27 5.40 -13.21 3.92
C GLY A 27 5.38 -12.65 5.34
N SER A 28 6.55 -12.40 5.91
CA SER A 28 6.73 -11.68 7.19
C SER A 28 7.30 -10.27 6.99
N PHE A 29 7.20 -9.73 5.79
CA PHE A 29 7.94 -8.52 5.39
C PHE A 29 7.12 -7.25 5.54
N PHE A 30 5.90 -7.22 5.01
CA PHE A 30 4.99 -6.08 5.07
C PHE A 30 3.53 -6.52 4.96
N ALA A 31 2.63 -5.61 5.31
CA ALA A 31 1.20 -5.75 5.11
C ALA A 31 0.66 -4.59 4.25
N VAL A 32 -0.33 -4.91 3.42
CA VAL A 32 -1.19 -3.95 2.74
C VAL A 32 -2.57 -4.05 3.40
N HIS A 33 -3.07 -2.93 3.89
CA HIS A 33 -4.31 -2.85 4.65
C HIS A 33 -5.49 -2.46 3.77
N ASP A 34 -6.70 -2.70 4.25
CA ASP A 34 -7.96 -2.24 3.64
C ASP A 34 -8.13 -2.60 2.14
N VAL A 35 -7.64 -3.76 1.72
CA VAL A 35 -7.85 -4.30 0.38
C VAL A 35 -9.28 -4.81 0.26
N SER A 36 -10.00 -4.43 -0.79
CA SER A 36 -11.33 -4.98 -1.08
C SER A 36 -11.31 -5.76 -2.41
N VAL A 37 -12.36 -6.55 -2.66
CA VAL A 37 -12.55 -7.21 -3.97
C VAL A 37 -13.90 -6.79 -4.52
N GLU A 38 -13.92 -5.89 -5.49
CA GLU A 38 -15.14 -5.37 -6.12
C GLU A 38 -15.28 -5.97 -7.52
N ASP A 39 -16.47 -6.48 -7.86
CA ASP A 39 -16.75 -7.12 -9.15
C ASP A 39 -15.72 -8.19 -9.57
N GLY A 40 -15.22 -8.95 -8.58
CA GLY A 40 -14.21 -9.98 -8.78
C GLY A 40 -12.83 -9.45 -9.18
N ARG A 41 -12.52 -8.21 -8.82
CA ARG A 41 -11.21 -7.57 -8.99
C ARG A 41 -10.72 -7.00 -7.67
N PRO A 42 -9.47 -7.24 -7.26
CA PRO A 42 -8.88 -6.53 -6.14
C PRO A 42 -8.92 -5.03 -6.38
N VAL A 43 -9.43 -4.30 -5.40
CA VAL A 43 -9.39 -2.85 -5.33
C VAL A 43 -8.47 -2.50 -4.16
N LEU A 44 -7.37 -1.83 -4.50
CA LEU A 44 -6.43 -1.32 -3.51
C LEU A 44 -6.95 0.04 -3.01
N PRO A 45 -6.81 0.33 -1.71
CA PRO A 45 -7.41 1.51 -1.13
C PRO A 45 -6.80 2.78 -1.71
N LEU A 46 -7.67 3.68 -2.16
CA LEU A 46 -7.32 5.01 -2.65
C LEU A 46 -7.62 6.03 -1.55
N ALA A 47 -6.60 6.56 -0.89
CA ALA A 47 -6.80 7.63 0.05
C ALA A 47 -7.04 8.97 -0.69
N ARG A 48 -8.18 9.63 -0.41
CA ARG A 48 -8.43 10.99 -0.90
C ARG A 48 -7.55 11.98 -0.12
N GLY A 49 -6.61 12.62 -0.81
CA GLY A 49 -5.73 13.65 -0.21
C GLY A 49 -4.48 13.11 0.49
N LYS A 50 -4.31 11.79 0.62
CA LYS A 50 -3.07 11.15 1.06
C LYS A 50 -2.58 10.19 -0.02
N TYR A 51 -1.27 10.13 -0.22
CA TYR A 51 -0.70 9.38 -1.33
C TYR A 51 -0.76 7.87 -1.04
N ALA A 52 -1.71 7.16 -1.64
CA ALA A 52 -1.83 5.71 -1.58
C ALA A 52 -1.62 5.13 -2.99
N ASN A 53 -0.39 4.76 -3.32
CA ASN A 53 -0.10 3.98 -4.52
C ASN A 53 0.57 2.68 -4.09
N VAL A 54 -0.27 1.69 -3.86
CA VAL A 54 0.10 0.28 -3.79
C VAL A 54 -0.40 -0.34 -5.10
N ARG A 55 0.41 -1.15 -5.76
CA ARG A 55 0.02 -1.87 -6.98
C ARG A 55 0.56 -3.29 -6.95
N MET A 56 -0.20 -4.20 -7.52
CA MET A 56 0.27 -5.54 -7.85
C MET A 56 0.86 -5.51 -9.27
N LEU A 57 1.98 -6.19 -9.47
CA LEU A 57 2.74 -6.19 -10.71
C LEU A 57 2.61 -7.49 -11.51
N ASP A 58 2.14 -8.57 -10.88
CA ASP A 58 1.99 -9.87 -11.54
C ASP A 58 0.56 -10.43 -11.40
N GLU A 59 0.24 -11.34 -12.30
CA GLU A 59 -1.04 -12.02 -12.39
C GLU A 59 -1.26 -13.01 -11.24
N GLU A 60 -0.19 -13.62 -10.73
CA GLU A 60 -0.25 -14.57 -9.61
C GLU A 60 -0.74 -13.89 -8.33
N THR A 61 -0.16 -12.73 -7.99
CA THR A 61 -0.55 -11.90 -6.85
C THR A 61 -1.97 -11.38 -7.03
N PHE A 62 -2.33 -10.95 -8.25
CA PHE A 62 -3.70 -10.55 -8.55
C PHE A 62 -4.70 -11.68 -8.25
N PHE A 63 -4.45 -12.90 -8.72
CA PHE A 63 -5.32 -14.04 -8.45
C PHE A 63 -5.32 -14.47 -7.00
N PHE A 64 -4.17 -14.40 -6.32
CA PHE A 64 -4.09 -14.66 -4.89
C PHE A 64 -5.02 -13.72 -4.11
N VAL A 65 -4.89 -12.41 -4.33
CA VAL A 65 -5.70 -11.40 -3.64
C VAL A 65 -7.18 -11.51 -4.05
N LYS A 66 -7.47 -11.79 -5.32
CA LYS A 66 -8.85 -11.95 -5.81
C LYS A 66 -9.58 -13.10 -5.11
N ASN A 67 -8.90 -14.21 -4.86
CA ASN A 67 -9.48 -15.41 -4.25
C ASN A 67 -9.39 -15.40 -2.71
N CYS A 68 -8.88 -14.31 -2.15
CA CYS A 68 -8.73 -14.15 -0.72
C CYS A 68 -10.08 -13.80 -0.08
N SER A 69 -10.51 -14.58 0.91
CA SER A 69 -11.83 -14.45 1.56
C SER A 69 -11.81 -13.62 2.85
N GLY A 70 -10.71 -12.93 3.16
CA GLY A 70 -10.48 -12.21 4.41
C GLY A 70 -9.00 -11.87 4.60
N ASN A 71 -8.49 -11.76 5.83
CA ASN A 71 -7.06 -11.52 6.01
C ASN A 71 -6.24 -12.70 5.49
N CYS A 72 -5.33 -12.46 4.53
CA CYS A 72 -4.52 -13.52 3.93
C CYS A 72 -3.03 -13.20 3.93
N ARG A 73 -2.24 -14.27 3.83
CA ARG A 73 -0.78 -14.21 3.80
C ARG A 73 -0.28 -14.85 2.52
N GLN A 74 0.22 -14.02 1.61
CA GLN A 74 0.92 -14.47 0.42
C GLN A 74 2.28 -15.05 0.85
N PRO A 75 2.62 -16.29 0.46
CA PRO A 75 3.96 -16.82 0.68
C PRO A 75 5.01 -15.97 -0.04
N ALA A 76 6.12 -15.66 0.63
CA ALA A 76 7.23 -14.92 0.05
C ALA A 76 8.55 -15.44 0.61
N VAL A 77 9.50 -15.77 -0.28
CA VAL A 77 10.84 -16.23 0.10
C VAL A 77 11.77 -15.03 0.38
N SER A 78 11.62 -13.95 -0.38
CA SER A 78 12.30 -12.67 -0.15
C SER A 78 11.35 -11.49 -0.39
N ALA A 79 11.71 -10.32 0.12
CA ALA A 79 11.10 -9.04 -0.25
C ALA A 79 12.19 -8.09 -0.72
N ASP A 80 13.00 -8.56 -1.68
CA ASP A 80 14.06 -7.75 -2.25
C ASP A 80 13.46 -6.46 -2.83
N ALA A 81 13.94 -5.34 -2.29
CA ALA A 81 13.44 -4.02 -2.60
C ALA A 81 14.30 -3.37 -3.69
N ARG A 82 13.66 -2.85 -4.73
CA ARG A 82 14.32 -2.14 -5.84
C ARG A 82 13.60 -0.84 -6.15
N ILE A 83 14.34 0.27 -6.19
CA ILE A 83 13.80 1.53 -6.71
C ILE A 83 13.60 1.37 -8.22
N VAL A 84 12.33 1.43 -8.66
CA VAL A 84 11.95 1.39 -10.07
C VAL A 84 12.05 2.80 -10.65
N GLU A 85 11.53 3.78 -9.92
CA GLU A 85 11.50 5.17 -10.34
C GLU A 85 11.65 6.09 -9.12
N MET A 86 12.31 7.23 -9.30
CA MET A 86 12.29 8.33 -8.33
C MET A 86 12.20 9.65 -9.09
N ARG A 87 11.26 10.51 -8.68
CA ARG A 87 11.01 11.81 -9.30
C ARG A 87 10.80 12.88 -8.23
N ALA A 88 11.19 14.11 -8.54
CA ALA A 88 10.84 15.26 -7.69
C ALA A 88 9.33 15.53 -7.78
N ALA A 89 8.71 15.87 -6.65
CA ALA A 89 7.31 16.25 -6.61
C ALA A 89 7.14 17.66 -7.18
N GLN A 90 6.17 17.84 -8.08
CA GLN A 90 5.85 19.16 -8.63
C GLN A 90 5.19 20.09 -7.61
N THR A 91 4.59 19.52 -6.56
CA THR A 91 3.83 20.26 -5.55
C THR A 91 4.69 20.86 -4.44
N ARG A 92 5.94 20.38 -4.27
CA ARG A 92 6.83 20.83 -3.18
C ARG A 92 8.30 20.64 -3.56
N ALA A 93 9.05 21.74 -3.63
CA ALA A 93 10.51 21.70 -3.63
C ALA A 93 10.98 21.02 -2.33
N ASP A 94 11.95 20.11 -2.38
CA ASP A 94 12.37 19.22 -1.28
C ASP A 94 11.51 17.98 -1.01
N MET A 95 10.68 17.59 -1.98
CA MET A 95 9.94 16.34 -1.93
C MET A 95 10.23 15.47 -3.16
N TRP A 96 10.39 14.16 -2.94
CA TRP A 96 10.47 13.15 -3.98
C TRP A 96 9.39 12.09 -3.79
N ILE A 97 8.99 11.49 -4.90
CA ILE A 97 8.08 10.37 -4.99
C ILE A 97 8.89 9.20 -5.56
N ALA A 98 8.91 8.08 -4.87
CA ALA A 98 9.71 6.92 -5.25
C ALA A 98 8.88 5.65 -5.32
N ASP A 99 8.88 5.02 -6.48
CA ASP A 99 8.21 3.74 -6.73
C ASP A 99 9.21 2.61 -6.45
N VAL A 100 8.91 1.77 -5.45
CA VAL A 100 9.77 0.67 -5.01
C VAL A 100 9.07 -0.65 -5.26
N SER A 101 9.70 -1.53 -6.02
CA SER A 101 9.24 -2.90 -6.22
C SER A 101 9.75 -3.80 -5.12
N PHE A 102 8.88 -4.69 -4.61
CA PHE A 102 9.23 -5.76 -3.67
C PHE A 102 8.98 -7.11 -4.30
N GLY A 103 10.03 -7.93 -4.38
CA GLY A 103 9.97 -9.28 -4.94
C GLY A 103 9.53 -9.35 -6.41
N GLY A 104 9.45 -8.21 -7.11
CA GLY A 104 8.86 -8.12 -8.45
C GLY A 104 7.33 -8.18 -8.50
N GLN A 105 6.67 -8.32 -7.35
CA GLN A 105 5.22 -8.62 -7.28
C GLN A 105 4.39 -7.43 -6.81
N TRP A 106 4.98 -6.61 -5.94
CA TRP A 106 4.34 -5.41 -5.39
C TRP A 106 5.11 -4.17 -5.78
N LEU A 107 4.41 -3.09 -6.13
CA LEU A 107 4.96 -1.76 -6.32
C LEU A 107 4.34 -0.82 -5.30
N ILE A 108 5.18 -0.28 -4.42
CA ILE A 108 4.78 0.60 -3.33
C ILE A 108 5.44 1.95 -3.54
N THR A 109 4.64 3.01 -3.54
CA THR A 109 5.19 4.36 -3.65
C THR A 109 5.40 5.01 -2.30
N PHE A 110 6.60 5.51 -2.08
CA PHE A 110 7.01 6.23 -0.89
C PHE A 110 7.17 7.72 -1.19
N LEU A 111 6.89 8.55 -0.17
CA LEU A 111 7.22 9.97 -0.22
C LEU A 111 8.47 10.24 0.58
N ILE A 112 9.38 11.04 0.04
CA ILE A 112 10.63 11.39 0.69
C ILE A 112 10.68 12.90 0.82
N PHE A 113 10.91 13.39 2.03
CA PHE A 113 11.03 14.82 2.32
C PHE A 113 12.44 15.10 2.78
N LYS A 114 13.06 16.15 2.22
CA LYS A 114 14.31 16.69 2.74
C LYS A 114 13.99 17.74 3.81
N ASN A 115 14.65 17.58 4.95
CA ASN A 115 14.60 18.47 6.10
C ASN A 115 16.02 18.98 6.38
N PRO A 116 16.18 20.02 7.23
CA PRO A 116 17.52 20.53 7.59
C PRO A 116 18.45 19.47 8.20
N THR A 117 17.89 18.45 8.85
CA THR A 117 18.64 17.38 9.54
C THR A 117 18.86 16.12 8.69
N GLY A 118 18.34 16.05 7.47
CA GLY A 118 18.46 14.88 6.59
C GLY A 118 17.20 14.61 5.80
N TYR A 119 16.82 13.34 5.68
CA TYR A 119 15.65 12.91 4.91
C TYR A 119 14.65 12.18 5.81
N ARG A 120 13.38 12.28 5.47
CA ARG A 120 12.28 11.53 6.09
C ARG A 120 11.50 10.80 5.01
N VAL A 121 11.34 9.48 5.17
CA VAL A 121 10.43 8.69 4.34
C VAL A 121 9.07 8.61 5.01
N ILE A 122 8.02 8.83 4.24
CA ILE A 122 6.63 8.58 4.62
C ILE A 122 6.14 7.39 3.78
N GLU A 123 5.68 6.37 4.50
CA GLU A 123 5.06 5.17 3.95
C GLU A 123 3.63 5.51 3.48
N PRO A 124 3.10 4.84 2.43
CA PRO A 124 1.72 5.05 2.03
C PRO A 124 0.77 4.55 3.12
N GLU A 125 -0.39 5.19 3.24
CA GLU A 125 -1.29 5.03 4.40
C GLU A 125 -1.70 3.59 4.69
N HIS A 126 -1.99 2.80 3.65
CA HIS A 126 -2.44 1.42 3.77
C HIS A 126 -1.30 0.41 3.63
N PHE A 127 -0.09 0.79 4.04
CA PHE A 127 1.09 -0.06 4.01
C PHE A 127 1.82 0.02 5.34
N SER A 128 2.26 -1.13 5.85
CA SER A 128 3.13 -1.18 7.01
C SER A 128 4.23 -2.22 6.83
N PHE A 129 5.44 -1.88 7.24
CA PHE A 129 6.49 -2.89 7.39
C PHE A 129 6.20 -3.76 8.61
N LEU A 130 6.32 -5.07 8.44
CA LEU A 130 6.31 -6.05 9.53
C LEU A 130 7.74 -6.45 9.93
N ASN A 131 8.72 -6.12 9.08
CA ASN A 131 10.14 -6.40 9.29
C ASN A 131 10.94 -5.10 9.39
N ASP A 132 11.45 -4.80 10.59
CA ASP A 132 12.22 -3.58 10.87
C ASP A 132 13.52 -3.49 10.06
N SER A 133 14.18 -4.63 9.81
CA SER A 133 15.42 -4.66 9.04
C SER A 133 15.17 -4.29 7.56
N LEU A 134 14.05 -4.75 7.00
CA LEU A 134 13.62 -4.35 5.67
C LEU A 134 13.25 -2.86 5.63
N GLN A 135 12.49 -2.38 6.61
CA GLN A 135 12.12 -0.96 6.72
C GLN A 135 13.36 -0.06 6.74
N GLN A 136 14.35 -0.37 7.59
CA GLN A 136 15.60 0.40 7.68
C GLN A 136 16.37 0.37 6.36
N ARG A 137 16.49 -0.81 5.72
CA ARG A 137 17.16 -0.96 4.43
C ARG A 137 16.50 -0.13 3.34
N VAL A 138 15.17 -0.17 3.24
CA VAL A 138 14.41 0.63 2.26
C VAL A 138 14.62 2.12 2.52
N ARG A 139 14.54 2.57 3.77
CA ARG A 139 14.77 3.98 4.13
C ARG A 139 16.17 4.44 3.73
N GLN A 140 17.21 3.68 4.04
CA GLN A 140 18.58 4.00 3.67
C GLN A 140 18.76 4.07 2.14
N MET A 141 18.20 3.10 1.42
CA MET A 141 18.21 3.07 -0.04
C MET A 141 17.55 4.32 -0.65
N LEU A 142 16.38 4.70 -0.12
CA LEU A 142 15.63 5.89 -0.57
C LEU A 142 16.39 7.19 -0.24
N PHE A 143 17.00 7.30 0.94
CA PHE A 143 17.81 8.46 1.32
C PHE A 143 19.03 8.64 0.42
N ALA A 144 19.76 7.55 0.16
CA ALA A 144 20.93 7.57 -0.70
C ALA A 144 20.56 8.03 -2.12
N ARG A 145 19.44 7.53 -2.66
CA ARG A 145 18.96 7.91 -3.99
C ARG A 145 18.47 9.36 -4.04
N ALA A 146 17.72 9.81 -3.04
CA ALA A 146 17.25 11.20 -2.96
C ALA A 146 18.42 12.20 -2.86
N ALA A 147 19.48 11.85 -2.14
CA ALA A 147 20.69 12.67 -2.06
C ALA A 147 21.41 12.81 -3.42
N GLN A 148 21.41 11.75 -4.24
CA GLN A 148 21.96 11.82 -5.61
C GLN A 148 21.12 12.72 -6.53
N GLU A 149 19.79 12.65 -6.42
CA GLU A 149 18.88 13.51 -7.21
C GLU A 149 18.95 14.98 -6.79
N ALA A 150 19.27 15.26 -5.51
CA ALA A 150 19.42 16.61 -4.99
C ALA A 150 20.78 17.26 -5.29
N ALA A 151 21.78 16.47 -5.70
CA ALA A 151 23.09 17.01 -6.07
C ALA A 151 22.96 17.79 -7.39
N PRO A 152 23.56 18.99 -7.50
CA PRO A 152 23.55 19.73 -8.76
C PRO A 152 24.16 18.86 -9.85
N LYS A 153 23.38 18.59 -10.91
CA LYS A 153 23.90 17.95 -12.12
C LYS A 153 24.90 18.93 -12.72
N GLU A 154 26.20 18.66 -12.55
CA GLU A 154 27.23 19.40 -13.27
C GLU A 154 26.88 19.36 -14.76
N GLN A 155 26.56 20.52 -15.31
CA GLN A 155 26.25 20.69 -16.72
C GLN A 155 27.51 20.32 -17.49
N LYS A 156 27.42 19.24 -18.27
CA LYS A 156 28.44 18.85 -19.24
C LYS A 156 28.08 19.40 -20.61
#